data_AF-A0A6A6E3U7-F1
#
_entry.id   AF-A0A6A6E3U7-F1
#
_cell.length_a   1.000
_cell.length_b   1.000
_cell.length_c   1.000
_cell.angle_alpha   90.00
_cell.angle_beta   90.00
_cell.angle_gamma   90.00
#
_symmetry.space_group_name_H-M   'P 1'
#
loop_
_entity.id
_entity.type
_entity.pdbx_description
1 polymer ?
#
loop_
_entity_poly.entity_id
_entity_poly.type
_entity_poly.pdbx_seq_one_letter_code
_entity_poly.pdbx_strand_id
1 'polypeptide(L)'
;MPSRHSSRVYEVLKDLNRRQTIPANHRTTLEERLAIACKPLTRQPREKVPRARRDVRSYHKRKKAQSVYLGVLDEAPHVFLPFILAISPKACECFDSSDFCQDHKKQNRIPLSSEAKSILEEIAEKHEISQSPHYKRLIELLFPKVSLQPPKPITTTGSDTHWEYHAAYLKGIRCVFGDGIYDTIESAPIRMHEKAITQTLQTTDCARTSVPRQNFQDAIIRLDIGHAREFTRILFPEHQVSTSKINTGK
;
A
#
# COMPACT_ATOMS: atom_id res chain seq x y z
N MET A 1 -4.91 -31.56 -5.76
CA MET A 1 -6.31 -31.09 -5.63
C MET A 1 -6.32 -30.04 -4.53
N PRO A 2 -6.70 -28.78 -4.80
CA PRO A 2 -6.73 -27.77 -3.74
C PRO A 2 -7.69 -28.21 -2.64
N SER A 3 -7.30 -28.00 -1.39
CA SER A 3 -8.17 -28.30 -0.24
C SER A 3 -9.52 -27.57 -0.40
N ARG A 4 -10.63 -28.13 0.12
CA ARG A 4 -11.96 -27.47 0.06
C ARG A 4 -11.92 -26.03 0.60
N HIS A 5 -11.01 -25.76 1.53
CA HIS A 5 -10.80 -24.42 2.09
C HIS A 5 -10.13 -23.48 1.07
N SER A 6 -9.08 -23.94 0.39
CA SER A 6 -8.39 -23.17 -0.65
C SER A 6 -9.34 -22.77 -1.79
N SER A 7 -10.23 -23.68 -2.23
CA SER A 7 -11.24 -23.37 -3.26
C SER A 7 -12.20 -22.26 -2.82
N ARG A 8 -12.66 -22.28 -1.56
CA ARG A 8 -13.56 -21.24 -1.03
C ARG A 8 -12.88 -19.88 -0.89
N VAL A 9 -11.61 -19.86 -0.47
CA VAL A 9 -10.84 -18.61 -0.40
C VAL A 9 -10.66 -18.03 -1.80
N TYR A 10 -10.38 -18.86 -2.80
CA TYR A 10 -10.22 -18.42 -4.18
C TYR A 10 -11.51 -17.86 -4.80
N GLU A 11 -12.66 -18.47 -4.52
CA GLU A 11 -13.98 -17.96 -4.91
C GLU A 11 -14.22 -16.55 -4.35
N VAL A 12 -13.96 -16.34 -3.06
CA VAL A 12 -14.12 -15.02 -2.42
C VAL A 12 -13.11 -14.02 -2.99
N LEU A 13 -11.86 -14.43 -3.20
CA LEU A 13 -10.83 -13.61 -3.82
C LEU A 13 -11.26 -13.12 -5.21
N LYS A 14 -11.85 -14.01 -6.03
CA LYS A 14 -12.37 -13.67 -7.35
C LYS A 14 -13.52 -12.66 -7.28
N ASP A 15 -14.43 -12.81 -6.32
CA ASP A 15 -15.55 -11.87 -6.14
C ASP A 15 -15.06 -10.50 -5.66
N LEU A 16 -14.11 -10.46 -4.72
CA LEU A 16 -13.46 -9.22 -4.28
C LEU A 16 -12.73 -8.50 -5.42
N ASN A 17 -11.96 -9.24 -6.23
CA ASN A 17 -11.26 -8.67 -7.40
C ASN A 17 -12.23 -8.13 -8.45
N ARG A 18 -13.36 -8.80 -8.68
CA ARG A 18 -14.37 -8.37 -9.65
C ARG A 18 -15.06 -7.09 -9.22
N ARG A 19 -15.38 -6.95 -7.92
CA ARG A 19 -16.16 -5.82 -7.40
C ARG A 19 -15.30 -4.69 -6.86
N GLN A 20 -14.02 -4.95 -6.58
CA GLN A 20 -13.08 -4.01 -5.93
C GLN A 20 -13.59 -3.47 -4.59
N THR A 21 -14.57 -4.13 -3.96
CA THR A 21 -15.19 -3.72 -2.70
C THR A 21 -15.67 -4.94 -1.92
N ILE A 22 -16.04 -4.74 -0.65
CA ILE A 22 -16.56 -5.81 0.22
C ILE A 22 -18.08 -5.91 0.01
N PRO A 23 -18.59 -7.05 -0.50
CA PRO A 23 -20.02 -7.26 -0.69
C PRO A 23 -20.83 -7.14 0.60
N ALA A 24 -22.05 -6.59 0.52
CA ALA A 24 -22.91 -6.36 1.68
C ALA A 24 -23.22 -7.65 2.48
N ASN A 25 -23.41 -8.78 1.78
CA ASN A 25 -23.63 -10.10 2.39
C ASN A 25 -22.43 -10.60 3.22
N HIS A 26 -21.24 -10.05 3.00
CA HIS A 26 -20.05 -10.38 3.76
C HIS A 26 -19.78 -9.44 4.95
N ARG A 27 -20.51 -8.32 5.09
CA ARG A 27 -20.23 -7.30 6.12
C ARG A 27 -20.34 -7.83 7.54
N THR A 28 -21.42 -8.53 7.88
CA THR A 28 -21.61 -9.09 9.24
C THR A 28 -20.54 -10.13 9.58
N THR A 29 -20.18 -10.94 8.58
CA THR A 29 -19.13 -11.95 8.70
C THR A 29 -17.75 -11.31 8.87
N LEU A 30 -17.47 -10.27 8.11
CA LEU A 30 -16.24 -9.49 8.20
C LEU A 30 -16.12 -8.85 9.58
N GLU A 31 -17.18 -8.20 10.04
CA GLU A 31 -17.24 -7.52 11.32
C GLU A 31 -16.89 -8.46 12.47
N GLU A 32 -17.58 -9.61 12.57
CA GLU A 32 -17.33 -10.61 13.61
C GLU A 32 -15.88 -11.11 13.59
N ARG A 33 -15.36 -11.44 12.41
CA ARG A 33 -14.06 -12.11 12.28
C ARG A 33 -12.90 -11.14 12.37
N LEU A 34 -13.06 -9.90 11.93
CA LEU A 34 -12.09 -8.84 12.10
C LEU A 34 -11.94 -8.47 13.57
N ALA A 35 -13.05 -8.42 14.32
CA ALA A 35 -13.02 -8.24 15.77
C ALA A 35 -12.28 -9.40 16.48
N ILE A 36 -12.48 -10.65 16.04
CA ILE A 36 -11.73 -11.80 16.58
C ILE A 36 -10.22 -11.67 16.29
N ALA A 37 -9.84 -11.28 15.07
CA ALA A 37 -8.44 -11.18 14.67
C ALA A 37 -7.73 -10.03 15.40
N CYS A 38 -8.32 -8.84 15.43
CA CYS A 38 -7.62 -7.62 15.81
C CYS A 38 -7.82 -7.19 17.28
N LYS A 39 -8.85 -7.71 17.98
CA LYS A 39 -9.09 -7.33 19.39
C LYS A 39 -8.15 -8.11 20.32
N PRO A 40 -7.33 -7.44 21.15
CA PRO A 40 -6.39 -8.10 22.04
C PRO A 40 -7.07 -9.10 22.98
N LEU A 41 -6.46 -10.26 23.18
CA LEU A 41 -6.90 -11.18 24.23
C LEU A 41 -6.41 -10.66 25.58
N THR A 42 -7.34 -10.27 26.42
CA THR A 42 -7.02 -9.95 27.81
C THR A 42 -6.73 -11.24 28.57
N ARG A 43 -5.69 -11.19 29.43
CA ARG A 43 -5.43 -12.27 30.38
C ARG A 43 -6.60 -12.33 31.35
N GLN A 44 -7.31 -13.46 31.37
CA GLN A 44 -8.42 -13.64 32.31
C GLN A 44 -7.86 -13.73 33.74
N PRO A 45 -8.40 -12.96 34.71
CA PRO A 45 -7.91 -12.95 36.09
C PRO A 45 -8.09 -14.33 36.74
N ARG A 46 -7.22 -14.65 37.70
CA ARG A 46 -7.33 -15.90 38.45
C ARG A 46 -8.53 -15.81 39.39
N GLU A 47 -9.53 -16.63 39.16
CA GLU A 47 -10.73 -16.69 39.99
C GLU A 47 -10.59 -17.80 41.05
N LYS A 48 -11.25 -17.61 42.19
CA LYS A 48 -11.30 -18.60 43.28
C LYS A 48 -12.19 -19.81 42.93
N VAL A 49 -13.14 -19.62 42.02
CA VAL A 49 -14.08 -20.65 41.55
C VAL A 49 -13.66 -21.14 40.16
N PRO A 50 -13.74 -22.46 39.87
CA PRO A 50 -13.53 -22.96 38.53
C PRO A 50 -14.51 -22.33 37.53
N ARG A 51 -13.98 -21.81 36.41
CA ARG A 51 -14.83 -21.26 35.34
C ARG A 51 -15.68 -22.37 34.72
N ALA A 52 -16.85 -21.97 34.21
CA ALA A 52 -17.70 -22.89 33.46
C ALA A 52 -16.93 -23.43 32.24
N ARG A 53 -17.06 -24.75 31.99
CA ARG A 53 -16.41 -25.42 30.85
C ARG A 53 -16.73 -24.74 29.52
N ARG A 54 -17.93 -24.17 29.38
CA ARG A 54 -18.38 -23.43 28.20
C ARG A 54 -17.53 -22.20 27.92
N ASP A 55 -17.16 -21.45 28.96
CA ASP A 55 -16.40 -20.20 28.83
C ASP A 55 -14.95 -20.48 28.50
N VAL A 56 -14.36 -21.49 29.16
CA VAL A 56 -13.02 -21.99 28.86
C VAL A 56 -12.93 -22.43 27.39
N ARG A 57 -13.93 -23.19 26.91
CA ARG A 57 -13.97 -23.66 25.52
C ARG A 57 -14.12 -22.51 24.54
N SER A 58 -15.00 -21.54 24.83
CA SER A 58 -15.21 -20.36 23.98
C SER A 58 -13.95 -19.50 23.88
N TYR A 59 -13.26 -19.27 25.00
CA TYR A 59 -11.98 -18.56 25.02
C TYR A 59 -10.91 -19.29 24.22
N HIS A 60 -10.78 -20.62 24.40
CA HIS A 60 -9.84 -21.44 23.65
C HIS A 60 -10.09 -21.37 22.13
N LYS A 61 -11.35 -21.49 21.69
CA LYS A 61 -11.74 -21.37 20.28
C LYS A 61 -11.37 -20.02 19.70
N ARG A 62 -11.69 -18.93 20.41
CA ARG A 62 -11.32 -17.57 20.01
C ARG A 62 -9.82 -17.41 19.90
N LYS A 63 -9.06 -17.89 20.89
CA LYS A 63 -7.60 -17.83 20.89
C LYS A 63 -6.98 -18.57 19.71
N LYS A 64 -7.48 -19.78 19.41
CA LYS A 64 -7.02 -20.56 18.25
C LYS A 64 -7.35 -19.87 16.93
N ALA A 65 -8.57 -19.38 16.76
CA ALA A 65 -8.98 -18.66 15.56
C ALA A 65 -8.16 -17.38 15.34
N GLN A 66 -7.93 -16.59 16.39
CA GLN A 66 -7.08 -15.40 16.30
C GLN A 66 -5.65 -15.76 15.91
N SER A 67 -5.06 -16.80 16.51
CA SER A 67 -3.72 -17.27 16.14
C SER A 67 -3.62 -17.65 14.66
N VAL A 68 -4.62 -18.34 14.11
CA VAL A 68 -4.63 -18.73 12.69
C VAL A 68 -4.80 -17.50 11.79
N TYR A 69 -5.73 -16.59 12.11
CA TYR A 69 -5.93 -15.37 11.34
C TYR A 69 -4.67 -14.50 11.30
N LEU A 70 -4.02 -14.31 12.46
CA LEU A 70 -2.79 -13.52 12.53
C LEU A 70 -1.63 -14.21 11.80
N GLY A 71 -1.51 -15.54 11.89
CA GLY A 71 -0.52 -16.28 11.10
C GLY A 71 -0.68 -16.08 9.60
N VAL A 72 -1.92 -16.10 9.10
CA VAL A 72 -2.20 -15.79 7.68
C VAL A 72 -1.90 -14.33 7.35
N LEU A 73 -2.23 -13.39 8.24
CA LEU A 73 -1.89 -11.97 8.05
C LEU A 73 -0.37 -11.75 7.95
N ASP A 74 0.40 -12.50 8.73
CA ASP A 74 1.85 -12.35 8.80
C ASP A 74 2.57 -13.02 7.62
N GLU A 75 2.15 -14.22 7.21
CA GLU A 75 2.81 -15.00 6.15
C GLU A 75 2.25 -14.77 4.74
N ALA A 76 0.94 -14.52 4.61
CA ALA A 76 0.24 -14.38 3.33
C ALA A 76 -0.81 -13.25 3.38
N PRO A 77 -0.38 -11.99 3.59
CA PRO A 77 -1.29 -10.86 3.85
C PRO A 77 -2.28 -10.57 2.72
N HIS A 78 -1.91 -10.84 1.48
CA HIS A 78 -2.74 -10.58 0.30
C HIS A 78 -3.98 -11.49 0.23
N VAL A 79 -3.94 -12.68 0.85
CA VAL A 79 -5.10 -13.57 0.99
C VAL A 79 -5.80 -13.44 2.34
N PHE A 80 -5.34 -12.58 3.24
CA PHE A 80 -5.95 -12.44 4.57
C PHE A 80 -7.43 -12.07 4.47
N LEU A 81 -7.79 -11.05 3.69
CA LEU A 81 -9.17 -10.62 3.57
C LEU A 81 -10.11 -11.71 3.02
N PRO A 82 -9.81 -12.38 1.88
CA PRO A 82 -10.63 -13.49 1.41
C PRO A 82 -10.59 -14.69 2.37
N PHE A 83 -9.48 -14.91 3.08
CA PHE A 83 -9.37 -15.95 4.09
C PHE A 83 -10.36 -15.73 5.24
N ILE A 84 -10.35 -14.56 5.87
CA ILE A 84 -11.26 -14.29 6.99
C ILE A 84 -12.72 -14.30 6.55
N LEU A 85 -13.02 -13.98 5.29
CA LEU A 85 -14.39 -14.08 4.77
C LEU A 85 -14.82 -15.53 4.50
N ALA A 86 -13.91 -16.37 4.01
CA ALA A 86 -14.21 -17.77 3.67
C ALA A 86 -14.16 -18.74 4.86
N ILE A 87 -13.22 -18.54 5.78
CA ILE A 87 -12.90 -19.47 6.86
C ILE A 87 -13.48 -18.97 8.18
N SER A 88 -14.32 -19.81 8.81
CA SER A 88 -14.96 -19.48 10.08
C SER A 88 -14.05 -19.81 11.27
N PRO A 89 -14.29 -19.20 12.45
CA PRO A 89 -13.52 -19.49 13.66
C PRO A 89 -13.51 -20.98 14.04
N LYS A 90 -14.61 -21.69 13.76
CA LYS A 90 -14.73 -23.15 13.99
C LYS A 90 -13.80 -23.95 13.07
N ALA A 91 -13.66 -23.53 11.81
CA ALA A 91 -12.77 -24.20 10.86
C ALA A 91 -11.29 -24.03 11.25
N CYS A 92 -10.94 -22.94 11.93
CA CYS A 92 -9.57 -22.70 12.42
C CYS A 92 -9.10 -23.69 13.50
N GLU A 93 -9.98 -24.50 14.11
CA GLU A 93 -9.60 -25.49 15.13
C GLU A 93 -8.66 -26.56 14.56
N CYS A 94 -8.92 -26.99 13.33
CA CYS A 94 -8.16 -28.05 12.64
C CYS A 94 -7.37 -27.52 11.43
N PHE A 95 -7.25 -26.19 11.31
CA PHE A 95 -6.60 -25.56 10.16
C PHE A 95 -5.09 -25.47 10.37
N ASP A 96 -4.33 -25.92 9.38
CA ASP A 96 -2.90 -25.67 9.29
C ASP A 96 -2.64 -24.42 8.45
N SER A 97 -2.20 -23.35 9.11
CA SER A 97 -1.88 -22.10 8.44
C SER A 97 -0.57 -22.15 7.66
N SER A 98 0.39 -23.02 8.03
CA SER A 98 1.71 -23.04 7.39
C SER A 98 1.63 -23.59 5.97
N ASP A 99 0.98 -24.74 5.81
CA ASP A 99 0.76 -25.35 4.49
C ASP A 99 -0.04 -24.41 3.57
N PHE A 100 -1.10 -23.79 4.11
CA PHE A 100 -1.91 -22.84 3.35
C PHE A 100 -1.11 -21.62 2.89
N CYS A 101 -0.26 -21.06 3.75
CA CYS A 101 0.51 -19.87 3.40
C CYS A 101 1.59 -20.17 2.36
N GLN A 102 2.19 -21.36 2.36
CA GLN A 102 3.16 -21.78 1.34
C GLN A 102 2.57 -21.73 -0.07
N ASP A 103 1.34 -22.23 -0.24
CA ASP A 103 0.64 -22.24 -1.53
C ASP A 103 0.30 -20.83 -2.06
N HIS A 104 0.29 -19.82 -1.18
CA HIS A 104 -0.19 -18.48 -1.50
C HIS A 104 0.91 -17.41 -1.53
N LYS A 105 2.19 -17.72 -1.27
CA LYS A 105 3.28 -16.72 -1.19
C LYS A 105 3.42 -15.76 -2.40
N LYS A 106 2.83 -16.05 -3.56
CA LYS A 106 3.02 -15.32 -4.83
C LYS A 106 1.77 -14.69 -5.44
N GLN A 107 0.70 -14.43 -4.69
CA GLN A 107 -0.48 -13.77 -5.28
C GLN A 107 -0.40 -12.24 -5.26
N ASN A 108 -0.95 -11.64 -6.31
CA ASN A 108 -1.05 -10.20 -6.48
C ASN A 108 -2.02 -9.58 -5.46
N ARG A 109 -1.76 -8.33 -5.09
CA ARG A 109 -2.62 -7.56 -4.18
C ARG A 109 -4.03 -7.41 -4.78
N ILE A 110 -5.04 -7.44 -3.91
CA ILE A 110 -6.42 -7.15 -4.28
C ILE A 110 -6.56 -5.63 -4.42
N PRO A 111 -6.91 -5.10 -5.60
CA PRO A 111 -7.18 -3.67 -5.77
C PRO A 111 -8.52 -3.34 -5.09
N LEU A 112 -8.47 -2.87 -3.85
CA LEU A 112 -9.65 -2.44 -3.09
C LEU A 112 -9.88 -0.93 -3.25
N SER A 113 -11.14 -0.54 -3.39
CA SER A 113 -11.57 0.85 -3.53
C SER A 113 -11.55 1.61 -2.20
N SER A 114 -11.70 2.93 -2.26
CA SER A 114 -11.88 3.77 -1.06
C SER A 114 -13.12 3.38 -0.24
N GLU A 115 -14.18 2.89 -0.89
CA GLU A 115 -15.38 2.39 -0.21
C GLU A 115 -15.05 1.20 0.71
N ALA A 116 -14.25 0.25 0.23
CA ALA A 116 -13.81 -0.89 1.02
C ALA A 116 -13.01 -0.44 2.26
N LYS A 117 -12.21 0.62 2.11
CA LYS A 117 -11.49 1.23 3.23
C LYS A 117 -12.44 1.82 4.26
N SER A 118 -13.45 2.58 3.83
CA SER A 118 -14.46 3.15 4.72
C SER A 118 -15.23 2.08 5.50
N ILE A 119 -15.58 0.95 4.85
CA ILE A 119 -16.21 -0.19 5.54
C ILE A 119 -15.31 -0.75 6.65
N LEU A 120 -14.01 -0.91 6.37
CA LEU A 120 -13.05 -1.42 7.35
C LEU A 120 -12.81 -0.43 8.49
N GLU A 121 -12.79 0.87 8.22
CA GLU A 121 -12.66 1.93 9.21
C GLU A 121 -13.89 1.98 10.14
N GLU A 122 -15.10 1.92 9.59
CA GLU A 122 -16.36 1.86 10.35
C GLU A 122 -16.40 0.66 11.31
N ILE A 123 -16.04 -0.53 10.82
CA ILE A 123 -15.97 -1.74 11.66
C ILE A 123 -14.92 -1.55 12.78
N ALA A 124 -13.80 -0.91 12.46
CA ALA A 124 -12.71 -0.76 13.41
C ALA A 124 -13.03 0.21 14.54
N GLU A 125 -13.75 1.29 14.23
CA GLU A 125 -14.29 2.22 15.23
C GLU A 125 -15.33 1.50 16.10
N LYS A 126 -16.29 0.81 15.49
CA LYS A 126 -17.37 0.09 16.20
C LYS A 126 -16.85 -0.94 17.21
N HIS A 127 -15.74 -1.62 16.90
CA HIS A 127 -15.16 -2.66 17.76
C HIS A 127 -13.98 -2.19 18.63
N GLU A 128 -13.63 -0.91 18.57
CA GLU A 128 -12.49 -0.29 19.24
C GLU A 128 -11.15 -0.96 18.88
N ILE A 129 -11.00 -1.37 17.62
CA ILE A 129 -9.77 -2.02 17.11
C ILE A 129 -8.94 -1.10 16.20
N SER A 130 -9.37 0.14 15.97
CA SER A 130 -8.65 1.11 15.12
C SER A 130 -7.20 1.36 15.56
N GLN A 131 -6.93 1.27 16.87
CA GLN A 131 -5.58 1.43 17.43
C GLN A 131 -4.78 0.12 17.52
N SER A 132 -5.39 -1.03 17.19
CA SER A 132 -4.73 -2.33 17.24
C SER A 132 -3.56 -2.38 16.24
N PRO A 133 -2.36 -2.83 16.66
CA PRO A 133 -1.23 -3.01 15.76
C PRO A 133 -1.55 -3.90 14.56
N HIS A 134 -2.33 -4.95 14.77
CA HIS A 134 -2.75 -5.87 13.70
C HIS A 134 -3.67 -5.19 12.68
N TYR A 135 -4.58 -4.34 13.15
CA TYR A 135 -5.48 -3.59 12.27
C TYR A 135 -4.71 -2.53 11.47
N LYS A 136 -3.82 -1.77 12.12
CA LYS A 136 -2.95 -0.78 11.43
C LYS A 136 -2.13 -1.44 10.33
N ARG A 137 -1.48 -2.56 10.65
CA ARG A 137 -0.71 -3.36 9.69
C ARG A 137 -1.59 -3.83 8.52
N LEU A 138 -2.80 -4.33 8.80
CA LEU A 138 -3.74 -4.74 7.76
C LEU A 138 -4.08 -3.58 6.80
N ILE A 139 -4.42 -2.41 7.34
CA ILE A 139 -4.77 -1.24 6.52
C ILE A 139 -3.57 -0.78 5.68
N GLU A 140 -2.36 -0.76 6.24
CA GLU A 140 -1.14 -0.42 5.49
C GLU A 140 -0.84 -1.41 4.36
N LEU A 141 -1.21 -2.68 4.51
CA LEU A 141 -1.01 -3.70 3.48
C LEU A 141 -2.06 -3.65 2.37
N LEU A 142 -3.33 -3.42 2.73
CA LEU A 142 -4.45 -3.35 1.79
C LEU A 142 -4.52 -2.02 1.06
N PHE A 143 -4.26 -0.94 1.79
CA PHE A 143 -4.22 0.43 1.32
C PHE A 143 -2.85 0.99 1.66
N PRO A 144 -1.79 0.49 0.98
CA PRO A 144 -0.50 1.13 1.09
C PRO A 144 -0.75 2.59 0.84
N LYS A 145 -0.31 3.44 1.76
CA LYS A 145 -0.25 4.87 1.48
C LYS A 145 0.56 4.94 0.20
N VAL A 146 -0.13 5.13 -0.92
CA VAL A 146 0.48 5.65 -2.13
C VAL A 146 0.93 7.00 -1.61
N SER A 147 2.18 7.03 -1.12
CA SER A 147 2.81 8.29 -0.82
C SER A 147 2.59 9.06 -2.11
N LEU A 148 1.99 10.24 -2.01
CA LEU A 148 1.94 11.17 -3.13
C LEU A 148 3.36 11.52 -3.60
N GLN A 149 4.40 11.02 -2.92
CA GLN A 149 5.74 10.93 -3.43
C GLN A 149 5.88 9.72 -4.38
N PRO A 150 6.28 9.95 -5.64
CA PRO A 150 6.68 8.85 -6.52
C PRO A 150 7.70 7.96 -5.80
N PRO A 151 7.73 6.64 -6.10
CA PRO A 151 8.66 5.71 -5.47
C PRO A 151 10.07 6.32 -5.49
N LYS A 152 10.59 6.65 -4.31
CA LYS A 152 11.97 7.13 -4.21
C LYS A 152 12.86 6.04 -4.81
N PRO A 153 13.81 6.39 -5.68
CA PRO A 153 14.78 5.42 -6.17
C PRO A 153 15.35 4.62 -5.00
N ILE A 154 15.41 3.29 -5.11
CA ILE A 154 16.08 2.45 -4.12
C ILE A 154 17.57 2.70 -4.28
N THR A 155 18.07 3.73 -3.60
CA THR A 155 19.48 4.16 -3.61
C THR A 155 19.98 4.28 -2.18
N THR A 156 21.28 4.13 -1.98
CA THR A 156 21.91 4.31 -0.66
C THR A 156 21.76 5.77 -0.14
N THR A 157 21.43 6.68 -1.05
CA THR A 157 21.04 8.08 -0.86
C THR A 157 19.70 8.28 -0.13
N GLY A 158 18.94 7.21 0.14
CA GLY A 158 17.73 7.25 0.96
C GLY A 158 17.96 7.30 2.46
N SER A 159 19.21 7.12 2.92
CA SER A 159 19.60 7.35 4.32
C SER A 159 19.73 8.86 4.59
N ASP A 160 19.29 9.35 5.75
CA ASP A 160 19.10 10.78 6.10
C ASP A 160 20.37 11.68 6.08
N THR A 161 21.48 11.24 5.47
CA THR A 161 22.72 12.02 5.37
C THR A 161 23.27 12.08 3.93
N HIS A 162 22.89 13.13 3.21
CA HIS A 162 23.40 13.46 1.87
C HIS A 162 23.91 14.90 1.79
N TRP A 163 24.70 15.20 0.76
CA TRP A 163 24.98 16.55 0.31
C TRP A 163 23.99 16.91 -0.80
N GLU A 164 23.38 18.09 -0.73
CA GLU A 164 22.60 18.65 -1.84
C GLU A 164 23.40 19.76 -2.52
N TYR A 165 23.58 19.62 -3.83
CA TYR A 165 24.10 20.65 -4.69
C TYR A 165 22.93 21.37 -5.37
N HIS A 166 22.82 22.67 -5.07
CA HIS A 166 21.86 23.62 -5.63
C HIS A 166 22.53 24.48 -6.72
N ALA A 167 21.74 25.27 -7.44
CA ALA A 167 22.22 26.19 -8.48
C ALA A 167 23.05 25.51 -9.59
N ALA A 168 22.50 24.48 -10.22
CA ALA A 168 23.14 23.78 -11.33
C ALA A 168 23.37 24.70 -12.55
N TYR A 169 24.54 24.54 -13.19
CA TYR A 169 24.93 25.33 -14.36
C TYR A 169 24.14 24.90 -15.61
N LEU A 170 23.48 25.85 -16.28
CA LEU A 170 22.56 25.61 -17.39
C LEU A 170 23.22 24.89 -18.59
N LYS A 171 24.44 25.29 -18.94
CA LYS A 171 25.20 24.60 -20.01
C LYS A 171 25.51 23.16 -19.62
N GLY A 172 25.75 22.90 -18.34
CA GLY A 172 25.96 21.55 -17.81
C GLY A 172 24.70 20.70 -17.94
N ILE A 173 23.55 21.25 -17.55
CA ILE A 173 22.24 20.60 -17.71
C ILE A 173 21.99 20.25 -19.18
N ARG A 174 22.19 21.21 -20.09
CA ARG A 174 22.02 20.99 -21.54
C ARG A 174 22.97 19.91 -22.08
N CYS A 175 24.22 19.91 -21.62
CA CYS A 175 25.21 18.91 -22.02
C CYS A 175 24.86 17.49 -21.55
N VAL A 176 24.31 17.35 -20.34
CA VAL A 176 24.03 16.05 -19.72
C VAL A 176 22.66 15.49 -20.16
N PHE A 177 21.65 16.34 -20.21
CA PHE A 177 20.26 15.94 -20.42
C PHE A 177 19.74 16.25 -21.84
N GLY A 178 20.52 16.98 -22.64
CA GLY A 178 20.14 17.38 -23.98
C GLY A 178 19.16 18.55 -24.03
N ASP A 179 18.86 18.96 -25.25
CA ASP A 179 18.07 20.17 -25.54
C ASP A 179 16.61 20.03 -25.07
N GLY A 180 16.01 18.85 -25.21
CA GLY A 180 14.61 18.64 -24.81
C GLY A 180 14.36 18.89 -23.32
N ILE A 181 15.21 18.35 -22.43
CA ILE A 181 15.07 18.61 -20.98
C ILE A 181 15.43 20.06 -20.67
N TYR A 182 16.48 20.59 -21.29
CA TYR A 182 16.87 21.98 -21.12
C TYR A 182 15.71 22.94 -21.43
N ASP A 183 15.03 22.76 -22.55
CA ASP A 183 13.90 23.60 -22.96
C ASP A 183 12.72 23.51 -21.98
N THR A 184 12.45 22.31 -21.44
CA THR A 184 11.41 22.17 -20.41
C THR A 184 11.79 22.87 -19.11
N ILE A 185 13.06 22.84 -18.69
CA ILE A 185 13.56 23.57 -17.52
C ILE A 185 13.47 25.08 -17.76
N GLU A 186 13.80 25.56 -18.96
CA GLU A 186 13.69 26.97 -19.32
C GLU A 186 12.26 27.51 -19.22
N SER A 187 11.26 26.63 -19.33
CA SER A 187 9.83 26.92 -19.14
C SER A 187 9.30 26.62 -17.73
N ALA A 188 10.14 26.14 -16.80
CA ALA A 188 9.71 25.80 -15.44
C ALA A 188 9.38 27.07 -14.62
N PRO A 189 8.38 27.04 -13.70
CA PRO A 189 8.01 28.19 -12.87
C PRO A 189 9.18 28.78 -12.07
N ILE A 190 10.05 27.92 -11.51
CA ILE A 190 11.24 28.35 -10.78
C ILE A 190 12.18 29.11 -11.71
N ARG A 191 12.46 28.58 -12.91
CA ARG A 191 13.35 29.22 -13.89
C ARG A 191 12.80 30.54 -14.41
N MET A 192 11.49 30.62 -14.66
CA MET A 192 10.83 31.87 -15.04
C MET A 192 10.99 32.94 -13.96
N HIS A 193 10.86 32.56 -12.69
CA HIS A 193 11.08 33.46 -11.57
C HIS A 193 12.54 33.94 -11.47
N GLU A 194 13.51 33.03 -11.60
CA GLU A 194 14.93 33.37 -11.62
C GLU A 194 15.27 34.38 -12.71
N LYS A 195 14.76 34.19 -13.93
CA LYS A 195 14.96 35.10 -15.06
C LYS A 195 14.30 36.46 -14.87
N ALA A 196 13.16 36.51 -14.17
CA ALA A 196 12.50 37.76 -13.84
C ALA A 196 13.34 38.62 -12.89
N ILE A 197 14.13 37.99 -12.01
CA ILE A 197 15.07 38.67 -11.11
C ILE A 197 16.38 38.99 -11.83
N THR A 198 16.94 38.04 -12.58
CA THR A 198 18.23 38.21 -13.28
C THR A 198 18.27 37.41 -14.57
N GLN A 199 18.12 38.11 -15.70
CA GLN A 199 18.06 37.50 -17.03
C GLN A 199 19.37 36.81 -17.45
N THR A 200 20.51 37.26 -16.94
CA THR A 200 21.83 36.72 -17.28
C THR A 200 22.25 35.53 -16.41
N LEU A 201 21.40 35.10 -15.47
CA LEU A 201 21.74 34.02 -14.54
C LEU A 201 21.96 32.70 -15.29
N GLN A 202 23.18 32.18 -15.17
CA GLN A 202 23.63 30.95 -15.84
C GLN A 202 23.45 29.68 -14.98
N THR A 203 22.93 29.83 -13.78
CA THR A 203 22.63 28.75 -12.85
C THR A 203 21.13 28.70 -12.57
N THR A 204 20.64 27.54 -12.14
CA THR A 204 19.23 27.35 -11.78
C THR A 204 19.05 26.34 -10.66
N ASP A 205 18.05 26.57 -9.82
CA ASP A 205 17.59 25.62 -8.79
C ASP A 205 16.64 24.56 -9.35
N CYS A 206 16.30 24.65 -10.64
CA CYS A 206 15.49 23.64 -11.32
C CYS A 206 16.21 22.28 -11.46
N ALA A 207 17.52 22.20 -11.21
CA ALA A 207 18.22 20.94 -11.15
C ALA A 207 19.03 20.86 -9.85
N ARG A 208 18.79 19.79 -9.09
CA ARG A 208 19.39 19.55 -7.78
C ARG A 208 19.99 18.15 -7.74
N THR A 209 21.21 18.03 -7.24
CA THR A 209 21.90 16.74 -7.13
C THR A 209 22.11 16.38 -5.67
N SER A 210 21.63 15.22 -5.25
CA SER A 210 21.84 14.66 -3.92
C SER A 210 22.85 13.52 -4.00
N VAL A 211 23.92 13.59 -3.22
CA VAL A 211 24.98 12.56 -3.18
C VAL A 211 25.13 12.05 -1.74
N PRO A 212 25.14 10.73 -1.49
CA PRO A 212 25.32 10.18 -0.15
C PRO A 212 26.68 10.58 0.44
N ARG A 213 26.72 10.90 1.74
CA ARG A 213 27.99 11.29 2.40
C ARG A 213 29.00 10.16 2.50
N GLN A 214 28.51 8.92 2.59
CA GLN A 214 29.34 7.73 2.85
C GLN A 214 29.61 6.91 1.58
N ASN A 215 28.93 7.20 0.47
CA ASN A 215 29.06 6.45 -0.77
C ASN A 215 28.86 7.39 -1.98
N PHE A 216 29.94 7.70 -2.70
CA PHE A 216 29.91 8.58 -3.87
C PHE A 216 29.63 7.86 -5.20
N GLN A 217 29.32 6.56 -5.15
CA GLN A 217 29.01 5.77 -6.35
C GLN A 217 27.55 5.90 -6.81
N ASP A 218 26.75 6.70 -6.09
CA ASP A 218 25.31 6.82 -6.28
C ASP A 218 24.90 8.30 -6.14
N ALA A 219 23.95 8.75 -6.95
CA ALA A 219 23.46 10.13 -6.91
C ALA A 219 22.01 10.20 -7.40
N ILE A 220 21.23 11.08 -6.78
CA ILE A 220 19.87 11.41 -7.25
C ILE A 220 19.90 12.81 -7.85
N ILE A 221 19.53 12.93 -9.11
CA ILE A 221 19.29 14.24 -9.74
C ILE A 221 17.78 14.48 -9.81
N ARG A 222 17.32 15.58 -9.22
CA ARG A 222 15.94 16.04 -9.28
C ARG A 222 15.84 17.20 -10.25
N LEU A 223 14.87 17.13 -11.15
CA LEU A 223 14.63 18.15 -12.18
C LEU A 223 13.21 18.71 -12.01
N ASP A 224 13.11 20.02 -11.86
CA ASP A 224 11.86 20.77 -11.92
C ASP A 224 11.68 21.27 -13.35
N ILE A 225 10.65 20.76 -14.02
CA ILE A 225 10.40 21.00 -15.45
C ILE A 225 9.05 21.68 -15.68
N GLY A 226 8.97 22.52 -16.71
CA GLY A 226 7.71 23.02 -17.25
C GLY A 226 6.98 21.96 -18.09
N HIS A 227 5.71 22.22 -18.40
CA HIS A 227 4.91 21.40 -19.30
C HIS A 227 4.87 19.90 -18.95
N ALA A 228 4.81 19.58 -17.65
CA ALA A 228 4.89 18.20 -17.14
C ALA A 228 3.94 17.21 -17.85
N ARG A 229 2.76 17.65 -18.30
CA ARG A 229 1.80 16.80 -19.04
C ARG A 229 2.28 16.37 -20.43
N GLU A 230 3.07 17.18 -21.11
CA GLU A 230 3.64 16.83 -22.40
C GLU A 230 4.85 15.92 -22.18
N PHE A 231 5.66 16.25 -21.19
CA PHE A 231 6.83 15.45 -20.83
C PHE A 231 6.45 14.04 -20.35
N THR A 232 5.36 13.89 -19.59
CA THR A 232 4.86 12.56 -19.21
C THR A 232 4.40 11.73 -20.39
N ARG A 233 3.90 12.35 -21.47
CA ARG A 233 3.54 11.62 -22.71
C ARG A 233 4.77 11.06 -23.43
N ILE A 234 5.89 11.78 -23.38
CA ILE A 234 7.16 11.34 -23.95
C ILE A 234 7.74 10.18 -23.13
N LEU A 235 7.73 10.30 -21.80
CA LEU A 235 8.31 9.30 -20.90
C LEU A 235 7.44 8.04 -20.71
N PHE A 236 6.12 8.18 -20.78
CA PHE A 236 5.17 7.08 -20.53
C PHE A 236 4.11 6.99 -21.65
N PRO A 237 4.48 6.52 -22.85
CA PRO A 237 3.58 6.47 -24.00
C PRO A 237 2.34 5.58 -23.78
N GLU A 238 2.47 4.54 -22.95
CA GLU A 238 1.46 3.47 -22.78
C GLU A 238 0.22 3.88 -21.96
N HIS A 239 0.24 5.03 -21.28
CA HIS A 239 -0.90 5.50 -20.47
C HIS A 239 -2.02 6.18 -21.28
N GLN A 240 -2.01 6.08 -22.61
CA GLN A 240 -2.97 6.78 -23.49
C GLN A 240 -4.27 6.02 -23.83
N VAL A 241 -4.51 4.80 -23.32
CA VAL A 241 -5.62 3.95 -23.85
C VAL A 241 -7.01 4.24 -23.26
N SER A 242 -7.19 5.11 -22.26
CA SER A 242 -8.48 5.17 -21.53
C SER A 242 -9.34 6.44 -21.64
N THR A 243 -9.04 7.42 -22.50
CA THR A 243 -9.85 8.67 -22.54
C THR A 243 -10.52 9.03 -23.86
N SER A 244 -10.52 8.18 -24.89
CA SER A 244 -11.15 8.48 -26.18
C SER A 244 -12.50 7.79 -26.45
N LYS A 245 -13.21 7.27 -25.43
CA LYS A 245 -14.55 6.70 -25.61
C LYS A 245 -15.62 7.30 -24.69
N ILE A 246 -15.77 8.62 -24.69
CA ILE A 246 -17.07 9.25 -24.37
C ILE A 246 -17.25 10.45 -25.29
N ASN A 247 -17.77 10.22 -26.50
CA ASN A 247 -18.73 11.09 -27.19
C ASN A 247 -18.98 10.57 -28.60
N THR A 248 -20.13 9.95 -28.80
CA THR A 248 -21.10 10.22 -29.89
C THR A 248 -22.17 9.12 -29.85
N GLY A 249 -23.32 9.46 -29.28
CA GLY A 249 -24.54 8.65 -29.34
C GLY A 249 -25.70 9.61 -29.22
N LYS A 250 -26.38 9.79 -30.35
CA LYS A 250 -27.51 10.70 -30.60
C LYS A 250 -28.63 10.58 -29.58
#